data_AF-A0A7X0G004-F1
#
_entry.id   AF-A0A7X0G004-F1
#
_cell.length_a   1.000
_cell.length_b   1.000
_cell.length_c   1.000
_cell.angle_alpha   90.00
_cell.angle_beta   90.00
_cell.angle_gamma   90.00
#
_symmetry.space_group_name_H-M   'P 1'
#
loop_
_entity.id
_entity.type
_entity.pdbx_description
1 polymer ?
#
loop_
_entity_poly.entity_id
_entity_poly.type
_entity_poly.pdbx_seq_one_letter_code
_entity_poly.pdbx_strand_id
1 'polypeptide(L)'
;MRTRSLAAREILSSLSDAMPSIEDLWARLYAALADVPQLLSEISRLSSLLAKVRRDRANLAAAGRATLRADRDGEPDPLYYLRDELRAQGHLPPESWGRP
;
A
#
# COMPACT_ATOMS: atom_id res chain seq x y z
N MET A 1 -37.58 -23.51 48.34
CA MET A 1 -36.78 -24.10 47.22
C MET A 1 -37.36 -23.82 45.83
N ARG A 2 -38.68 -23.86 45.59
CA ARG A 2 -39.30 -23.64 44.27
C ARG A 2 -39.03 -22.25 43.62
N THR A 3 -39.00 -21.18 44.40
CA THR A 3 -38.83 -19.80 43.90
C THR A 3 -37.44 -19.52 43.32
N ARG A 4 -36.37 -20.10 43.90
CA ARG A 4 -35.00 -19.97 43.38
C ARG A 4 -34.80 -20.73 42.07
N SER A 5 -35.45 -21.88 41.91
CA SER A 5 -35.42 -22.66 40.67
C SER A 5 -36.15 -21.97 39.52
N LEU A 6 -37.16 -21.14 39.80
CA LEU A 6 -37.90 -20.39 38.78
C LEU A 6 -37.07 -19.21 38.26
N ALA A 7 -36.52 -18.40 39.17
CA ALA A 7 -35.65 -17.27 38.81
C ALA A 7 -34.43 -17.72 38.00
N ALA A 8 -33.81 -18.85 38.36
CA ALA A 8 -32.68 -19.41 37.60
C ALA A 8 -33.07 -19.81 36.16
N ARG A 9 -34.27 -20.35 35.94
CA ARG A 9 -34.74 -20.75 34.61
C ARG A 9 -35.11 -19.57 33.74
N GLU A 10 -35.68 -18.53 34.33
CA GLU A 10 -36.06 -17.31 33.64
C GLU A 10 -34.84 -16.54 33.14
N ILE A 11 -33.78 -16.45 33.97
CA ILE A 11 -32.47 -15.92 33.57
C ILE A 11 -31.87 -16.75 32.43
N LEU A 12 -31.91 -18.09 32.53
CA LEU A 12 -31.37 -18.96 31.49
C LEU A 12 -32.13 -18.85 30.16
N SER A 13 -33.46 -18.71 30.21
CA SER A 13 -34.31 -18.50 29.04
C SER A 13 -34.02 -17.16 28.39
N SER A 14 -34.00 -16.08 29.18
CA SER A 14 -33.70 -14.73 28.70
C SER A 14 -32.32 -14.65 28.06
N LEU A 15 -31.32 -15.29 28.66
CA LEU A 15 -29.98 -15.39 28.09
C LEU A 15 -29.97 -16.22 26.79
N SER A 16 -30.68 -17.35 26.76
CA SER A 16 -30.80 -18.19 25.57
C SER A 16 -31.48 -17.46 24.41
N ASP A 17 -32.48 -16.62 24.69
CA ASP A 17 -33.16 -15.80 23.68
C ASP A 17 -32.27 -14.66 23.17
N ALA A 18 -31.39 -14.13 24.03
CA ALA A 18 -30.42 -13.09 23.66
C ALA A 18 -29.20 -13.63 22.89
N MET A 19 -28.82 -14.89 23.09
CA MET A 19 -27.62 -15.50 22.50
C MET A 19 -27.54 -15.38 20.96
N PRO A 20 -28.60 -15.70 20.18
CA PRO A 20 -28.57 -15.54 18.72
C PRO A 20 -28.27 -14.10 18.27
N SER A 21 -28.78 -13.10 19.00
CA SER A 21 -28.54 -11.68 18.68
C SER A 21 -27.10 -11.25 18.94
N ILE A 22 -26.45 -11.85 19.94
CA ILE A 22 -25.04 -11.62 20.25
C ILE A 22 -24.16 -12.30 19.19
N GLU A 23 -24.52 -13.52 18.77
CA GLU A 23 -23.83 -14.23 17.70
C GLU A 23 -23.89 -13.45 16.37
N ASP A 24 -25.06 -12.96 15.99
CA ASP A 24 -25.24 -12.12 14.80
C ASP A 24 -24.44 -10.82 14.86
N LEU A 25 -24.38 -10.19 16.04
CA LEU A 25 -23.56 -8.99 16.25
C LEU A 25 -22.07 -9.29 16.04
N TRP A 26 -21.56 -10.37 16.62
CA TRP A 26 -20.18 -10.78 16.42
C TRP A 26 -19.88 -11.14 14.97
N ALA A 27 -20.78 -11.85 14.30
CA ALA A 27 -20.63 -12.19 12.89
C ALA A 27 -20.53 -10.94 12.01
N ARG A 28 -21.37 -9.92 12.27
CA ARG A 28 -21.31 -8.63 11.57
C ARG A 28 -20.03 -7.86 11.86
N LEU A 29 -19.56 -7.88 13.12
CA LEU A 29 -18.29 -7.25 13.49
C LEU A 29 -17.10 -7.93 12.81
N TYR A 30 -17.06 -9.27 12.80
CA TYR A 30 -16.01 -10.02 12.12
C TYR A 30 -16.04 -9.79 10.61
N ALA A 31 -17.23 -9.80 9.99
CA ALA A 31 -17.36 -9.53 8.56
C ALA A 31 -16.90 -8.10 8.21
N ALA A 32 -17.26 -7.11 9.02
CA ALA A 32 -16.81 -5.73 8.82
C ALA A 32 -15.31 -5.54 9.03
N LEU A 33 -14.69 -6.32 9.92
CA LEU A 33 -13.26 -6.27 10.21
C LEU A 33 -12.41 -7.15 9.29
N ALA A 34 -13.02 -8.11 8.60
CA ALA A 34 -12.32 -9.09 7.76
C ALA A 34 -11.49 -8.43 6.65
N ASP A 35 -12.00 -7.34 6.08
CA ASP A 35 -11.35 -6.65 4.96
C ASP A 35 -10.28 -5.64 5.40
N VAL A 36 -10.26 -5.26 6.68
CA VAL A 36 -9.37 -4.21 7.19
C VAL A 36 -7.88 -4.54 6.97
N PRO A 37 -7.37 -5.75 7.27
CA PRO A 37 -5.97 -6.06 7.02
C PRO A 37 -5.58 -5.97 5.54
N GLN A 38 -6.47 -6.38 4.63
CA GLN A 38 -6.24 -6.30 3.19
C GLN A 38 -6.21 -4.84 2.72
N LEU A 39 -7.15 -4.01 3.18
CA LEU A 39 -7.17 -2.59 2.87
C LEU A 39 -5.92 -1.86 3.40
N LEU A 40 -5.46 -2.17 4.61
CA LEU A 40 -4.22 -1.62 5.15
C LEU A 40 -2.98 -2.04 4.34
N SER A 41 -2.94 -3.29 3.89
CA SER A 41 -1.88 -3.78 2.99
C SER A 41 -1.88 -3.00 1.67
N GLU A 42 -3.06 -2.78 1.10
CA GLU A 42 -3.21 -2.06 -0.17
C GLU A 42 -2.85 -0.57 -0.02
N ILE A 43 -3.29 0.09 1.04
CA ILE A 43 -2.89 1.47 1.36
C ILE A 43 -1.36 1.57 1.50
N SER A 44 -0.74 0.61 2.18
CA SER A 44 0.73 0.58 2.33
C SER A 44 1.42 0.41 0.98
N ARG A 45 0.96 -0.53 0.16
CA ARG A 45 1.46 -0.78 -1.19
C ARG A 45 1.35 0.45 -2.08
N LEU A 46 0.18 1.07 -2.12
CA LEU A 46 -0.07 2.29 -2.91
C LEU A 46 0.77 3.47 -2.40
N SER A 47 0.95 3.61 -1.09
CA SER A 47 1.82 4.64 -0.51
C SER A 47 3.28 4.46 -0.93
N SER A 48 3.80 3.23 -0.90
CA SER A 48 5.14 2.91 -1.38
C SER A 48 5.31 3.17 -2.88
N LEU A 49 4.30 2.81 -3.70
CA LEU A 49 4.30 3.08 -5.13
C LEU A 49 4.27 4.58 -5.43
N LEU A 50 3.43 5.35 -4.74
CA LEU A 50 3.37 6.81 -4.88
C LEU A 50 4.70 7.46 -4.50
N ALA A 51 5.33 7.01 -3.40
CA ALA A 51 6.63 7.49 -2.99
C ALA A 51 7.71 7.16 -4.03
N LYS A 52 7.67 5.98 -4.65
CA LYS A 52 8.56 5.61 -5.76
C LYS A 52 8.37 6.54 -6.96
N VAL A 53 7.14 6.68 -7.47
CA VAL A 53 6.85 7.54 -8.63
C VAL A 53 7.25 9.00 -8.39
N ARG A 54 7.02 9.52 -7.19
CA ARG A 54 7.44 10.89 -6.82
C ARG A 54 8.96 11.04 -6.85
N ARG A 55 9.72 10.04 -6.37
CA ARG A 55 11.19 10.04 -6.44
C ARG A 55 11.67 9.94 -7.88
N ASP A 56 11.14 9.02 -8.66
CA ASP A 56 11.51 8.83 -10.08
C ASP A 56 11.29 10.13 -10.89
N ARG A 57 10.16 10.82 -10.65
CA ARG A 57 9.90 12.13 -11.25
C ARG A 57 10.89 13.20 -10.79
N ALA A 58 11.20 13.26 -9.50
CA ALA A 58 12.15 14.24 -8.95
C ALA A 58 13.55 14.03 -9.52
N ASN A 59 13.98 12.78 -9.66
CA ASN A 59 15.26 12.42 -10.25
C ASN A 59 15.32 12.80 -11.74
N LEU A 60 14.28 12.50 -12.54
CA LEU A 60 14.21 12.95 -13.93
C LEU A 60 14.29 14.47 -14.06
N ALA A 61 13.60 15.20 -13.20
CA ALA A 61 13.67 16.67 -13.20
C ALA A 61 15.08 17.16 -12.81
N ALA A 62 15.78 16.47 -11.90
CA ALA A 62 17.16 16.77 -11.56
C ALA A 62 18.13 16.47 -12.71
N ALA A 63 17.98 15.31 -13.36
CA ALA A 63 18.76 14.92 -14.53
C ALA A 63 18.57 15.92 -15.69
N GLY A 64 17.33 16.33 -15.97
CA GLY A 64 17.06 17.36 -16.98
C GLY A 64 17.71 18.70 -16.65
N ARG A 65 17.68 19.15 -15.38
CA ARG A 65 18.40 20.36 -14.95
C ARG A 65 19.92 20.21 -15.07
N ALA A 66 20.46 19.04 -14.74
CA ALA A 66 21.89 18.75 -14.88
C ALA A 66 22.31 18.79 -16.35
N THR A 67 21.54 18.16 -17.25
CA THR A 67 21.75 18.24 -18.71
C THR A 67 21.76 19.67 -19.22
N LEU A 68 20.77 20.49 -18.86
CA LEU A 68 20.72 21.89 -19.32
C LEU A 68 21.90 22.72 -18.81
N ARG A 69 22.35 22.45 -17.57
CA ARG A 69 23.53 23.12 -17.01
C ARG A 69 24.81 22.68 -17.71
N ALA A 70 24.98 21.37 -17.92
CA ALA A 70 26.13 20.79 -18.61
C ALA A 70 26.25 21.32 -20.05
N ASP A 71 25.13 21.47 -20.76
CA ASP A 71 25.08 22.04 -22.10
C ASP A 71 25.57 23.50 -22.10
N ARG A 72 25.05 24.31 -21.18
CA ARG A 72 25.48 25.71 -21.03
C ARG A 72 26.95 25.84 -20.64
N ASP A 73 27.43 24.93 -19.80
CA ASP A 73 28.81 24.93 -19.31
C ASP A 73 29.78 24.28 -20.34
N GLY A 74 29.27 23.79 -21.48
CA GLY A 74 30.05 23.26 -22.60
C GLY A 74 30.61 21.85 -22.38
N GLU A 75 29.98 21.06 -21.51
CA GLU A 75 30.40 19.67 -21.27
C GLU A 75 30.30 18.85 -22.57
N PRO A 76 31.21 17.88 -22.81
CA PRO A 76 31.22 17.09 -24.06
C PRO A 76 29.98 16.21 -24.28
N ASP A 77 29.32 15.75 -23.22
CA ASP A 77 28.13 14.90 -23.28
C ASP A 77 27.07 15.30 -22.24
N PRO A 78 26.36 16.42 -22.43
CA PRO A 78 25.33 16.87 -21.49
C PRO A 78 24.14 15.91 -21.36
N LEU A 79 23.86 15.14 -22.41
CA LEU A 79 22.78 14.15 -22.45
C LEU A 79 23.07 12.92 -21.60
N TYR A 80 24.30 12.74 -21.12
CA TYR A 80 24.69 11.67 -20.22
C TYR A 80 23.76 11.57 -19.01
N TYR A 81 23.51 12.68 -18.29
CA TYR A 81 22.68 12.68 -17.07
C TYR A 81 21.25 12.19 -17.33
N LEU A 82 20.63 12.62 -18.42
CA LEU A 82 19.28 12.20 -18.78
C LEU A 82 19.24 10.72 -19.20
N ARG A 83 20.21 10.25 -19.98
CA ARG A 83 20.29 8.84 -20.38
C ARG A 83 20.53 7.92 -19.19
N ASP A 84 21.41 8.33 -18.27
CA ASP A 84 21.68 7.59 -17.05
C ASP A 84 20.40 7.43 -16.20
N GLU A 85 19.67 8.52 -15.96
CA GLU A 85 18.42 8.44 -15.19
C GLU A 85 17.33 7.63 -15.91
N LEU A 86 17.18 7.79 -17.22
CA LEU A 86 16.23 6.99 -18.01
C LEU A 86 16.58 5.50 -17.96
N ARG A 87 17.87 5.15 -17.95
CA ARG A 87 18.33 3.77 -17.79
C ARG A 87 18.11 3.25 -16.38
N ALA A 88 18.41 4.05 -15.35
CA ALA A 88 18.17 3.69 -13.94
C ALA A 88 16.69 3.37 -13.69
N GLN A 89 15.79 4.03 -14.41
CA GLN A 89 14.34 3.78 -14.36
C GLN A 89 13.84 2.69 -15.33
N GLY A 90 14.73 2.10 -16.13
CA GLY A 90 14.39 1.01 -17.06
C GLY A 90 13.66 1.46 -18.33
N HIS A 91 13.73 2.74 -18.70
CA HIS A 91 13.12 3.26 -19.95
C HIS A 91 14.01 3.04 -21.18
N LEU A 92 15.28 2.69 -21.00
CA LEU A 92 16.22 2.38 -22.08
C LEU A 92 16.52 0.88 -22.12
N PRO A 93 16.81 0.32 -23.32
CA PRO A 93 17.28 -1.05 -23.43
C PRO A 93 18.51 -1.28 -22.53
N PRO A 94 18.67 -2.49 -21.97
CA PRO A 94 19.91 -2.86 -21.30
C PRO A 94 21.06 -2.68 -22.28
N GLU A 95 22.21 -2.19 -21.80
CA GLU A 95 23.37 -2.07 -22.67
C GLU A 95 23.70 -3.45 -23.22
N SER A 96 23.64 -3.59 -24.54
CA SER A 96 24.29 -4.71 -25.20
C SER A 96 25.78 -4.50 -24.92
N TRP A 97 26.32 -5.23 -23.94
CA TRP A 97 27.75 -5.45 -23.83
C TRP A 97 28.19 -6.04 -25.16
N GLY A 98 28.61 -5.17 -26.08
CA GLY A 98 29.01 -5.57 -27.41
C GLY A 98 30.09 -6.62 -27.28
N ARG A 99 29.83 -7.82 -27.77
CA ARG A 99 30.91 -8.63 -28.31
C ARG A 99 30.91 -8.43 -29.83
N PRO A 100 32.13 -8.41 -30.42
CA PRO A 100 32.32 -8.25 -31.86
C PRO A 100 31.63 -9.35 -32.66
#